data_AF-T1C5W4-F1
#
_entry.id   AF-T1C5W4-F1
#
_cell.length_a   1.000
_cell.length_b   1.000
_cell.length_c   1.000
_cell.angle_alpha   90.00
_cell.angle_beta   90.00
_cell.angle_gamma   90.00
#
_symmetry.space_group_name_H-M   'P 1'
#
loop_
_entity.id
_entity.type
_entity.pdbx_description
1 polymer ?
#
loop_
_entity_poly.entity_id
_entity_poly.type
_entity_poly.pdbx_seq_one_letter_code
_entity_poly.pdbx_strand_id
1 'polypeptide(L)'
;MFMGEFRHSLDDKGRLFIPARMRDELGPRFVITKGLDRCLFLYSGREWEGVQEKLGQLPLTSGEARAFSRFFFSGANECEPDKQGR
;
A
#
# COMPACT_ATOMS: atom_id res chain seq x y z
N MET A 1 -9.57 -6.28 -8.74
CA MET A 1 -8.59 -5.74 -9.70
C MET A 1 -8.79 -4.24 -9.75
N PHE A 2 -7.82 -3.47 -9.22
CA PHE A 2 -7.89 -2.00 -9.20
C PHE A 2 -7.55 -1.41 -10.58
N MET A 3 -8.45 -0.62 -11.15
CA MET A 3 -8.25 0.03 -12.45
C MET A 3 -8.93 1.40 -12.48
N GLY A 4 -8.30 2.34 -13.20
CA GLY A 4 -8.79 3.70 -13.40
C GLY A 4 -7.80 4.76 -12.91
N GLU A 5 -8.00 6.00 -13.35
CA GLU A 5 -7.28 7.18 -12.88
C GLU A 5 -8.25 8.10 -12.14
N PHE A 6 -7.87 8.53 -10.94
CA PHE A 6 -8.68 9.38 -10.09
C PHE A 6 -7.83 10.54 -9.57
N ARG A 7 -8.39 11.76 -9.62
CA ARG A 7 -7.75 12.96 -9.07
C ARG A 7 -8.50 13.40 -7.83
N HIS A 8 -7.81 13.42 -6.72
CA HIS A 8 -8.34 13.84 -5.42
C HIS A 8 -7.35 14.79 -4.75
N SER A 9 -7.88 15.81 -4.07
CA SER A 9 -7.11 16.64 -3.17
C SER A 9 -6.91 15.94 -1.83
N LEU A 10 -5.81 16.24 -1.16
CA LEU A 10 -5.63 15.91 0.25
C LEU A 10 -6.38 16.91 1.13
N ASP A 11 -6.93 16.44 2.24
CA ASP A 11 -7.45 17.33 3.27
C ASP A 11 -6.34 17.88 4.18
N ASP A 12 -6.69 18.79 5.09
CA ASP A 12 -5.74 19.44 6.02
C ASP A 12 -5.00 18.45 6.95
N LYS A 13 -5.48 17.20 7.03
CA LYS A 13 -4.87 16.12 7.82
C LYS A 13 -4.11 15.12 6.96
N GLY A 14 -3.95 15.39 5.67
CA GLY A 14 -3.26 14.52 4.72
C GLY A 14 -4.04 13.26 4.34
N ARG A 15 -5.37 13.25 4.50
CA ARG A 15 -6.22 12.12 4.08
C ARG A 15 -6.71 12.31 2.66
N LEU A 16 -6.92 11.21 1.95
CA LEU A 16 -7.38 11.16 0.57
C LEU A 16 -8.71 10.40 0.52
N PHE A 17 -9.68 10.87 -0.27
CA PHE A 17 -10.87 10.07 -0.52
C PHE A 17 -10.55 8.85 -1.40
N ILE A 18 -11.01 7.66 -1.00
CA ILE A 18 -10.87 6.45 -1.80
C ILE A 18 -12.22 6.14 -2.49
N PRO A 19 -12.25 6.03 -3.84
CA PRO A 19 -13.46 5.67 -4.58
C PRO A 19 -14.16 4.43 -4.00
N ALA A 20 -15.50 4.46 -3.90
CA ALA A 20 -16.28 3.42 -3.23
C ALA A 20 -15.96 2.00 -3.74
N ARG A 21 -15.90 1.81 -5.07
CA ARG A 21 -15.55 0.52 -5.69
C ARG A 21 -14.17 0.02 -5.25
N MET A 22 -13.19 0.91 -5.08
CA MET A 22 -11.86 0.54 -4.61
C MET A 22 -11.88 0.19 -3.11
N ARG A 23 -12.67 0.90 -2.30
CA ARG A 23 -12.84 0.58 -0.87
C ARG A 23 -13.44 -0.81 -0.67
N ASP A 24 -14.43 -1.18 -1.48
CA ASP A 24 -15.06 -2.50 -1.41
C ASP A 24 -14.04 -3.63 -1.70
N GLU A 25 -13.14 -3.41 -2.65
CA GLU A 25 -12.07 -4.36 -2.99
C GLU A 25 -10.90 -4.35 -1.99
N LEU A 26 -10.54 -3.19 -1.41
CA LEU A 26 -9.51 -3.07 -0.38
C LEU A 26 -9.92 -3.74 0.94
N GLY A 27 -11.21 -3.66 1.27
CA GLY A 27 -11.74 -4.13 2.54
C GLY A 27 -11.54 -3.12 3.69
N PRO A 28 -11.89 -3.53 4.92
CA PRO A 28 -11.86 -2.65 6.09
C PRO A 28 -10.44 -2.29 6.56
N ARG A 29 -9.44 -3.08 6.17
CA ARG A 29 -8.03 -2.92 6.51
C ARG A 29 -7.18 -3.16 5.28
N PHE A 30 -6.24 -2.27 5.04
CA PHE A 30 -5.33 -2.33 3.90
C PHE A 30 -3.96 -1.80 4.29
N VAL A 31 -2.95 -2.06 3.47
CA VAL A 31 -1.58 -1.62 3.71
C VAL A 31 -1.21 -0.52 2.73
N ILE A 32 -0.69 0.59 3.23
CA ILE A 32 -0.03 1.62 2.44
C ILE A 32 1.48 1.49 2.61
N THR A 33 2.25 1.63 1.53
CA THR A 33 3.71 1.68 1.60
C THR A 33 4.30 2.60 0.53
N LYS A 34 5.60 2.91 0.65
CA LYS A 34 6.35 3.63 -0.37
C LYS A 34 6.47 2.78 -1.62
N GLY A 35 6.01 3.33 -2.74
CA GLY A 35 6.14 2.73 -4.06
C GLY A 35 7.42 3.15 -4.76
N LEU A 36 7.56 2.72 -6.02
CA LEU A 36 8.61 3.18 -6.92
C LEU A 36 8.30 4.62 -7.38
N ASP A 37 9.31 5.37 -7.82
CA ASP A 37 9.11 6.68 -8.45
C ASP A 37 8.41 7.76 -7.58
N ARG A 38 8.68 7.75 -6.27
CA ARG A 38 8.12 8.70 -5.28
C ARG A 38 6.58 8.67 -5.22
N CYS A 39 5.98 7.50 -5.39
CA CYS A 39 4.56 7.30 -5.14
C CYS A 39 4.31 6.45 -3.88
N LEU A 40 3.03 6.28 -3.55
CA LEU A 40 2.57 5.34 -2.53
C LEU A 40 1.83 4.21 -3.23
N PHE A 41 2.03 2.99 -2.75
CA PHE A 41 1.25 1.83 -3.14
C PHE A 41 0.26 1.48 -2.03
N LEU A 42 -0.93 1.08 -2.43
CA LEU A 42 -1.95 0.51 -1.55
C LEU A 42 -2.16 -0.95 -1.93
N TYR A 43 -2.27 -1.82 -0.93
CA TYR A 43 -2.55 -3.24 -1.10
C TYR A 43 -3.71 -3.66 -0.22
N SER A 44 -4.62 -4.47 -0.75
CA SER A 44 -5.52 -5.26 0.10
C SER A 44 -4.70 -6.18 0.99
N GLY A 45 -5.24 -6.60 2.15
CA GLY A 45 -4.53 -7.51 3.05
C GLY A 45 -4.07 -8.80 2.35
N ARG A 46 -4.92 -9.36 1.49
CA ARG A 46 -4.61 -10.56 0.68
C ARG A 46 -3.43 -10.34 -0.28
N GLU A 47 -3.39 -9.21 -0.98
CA GLU A 47 -2.29 -8.93 -1.90
C GLU A 47 -0.98 -8.63 -1.15
N TRP A 48 -1.09 -8.01 0.02
CA TRP A 48 0.04 -7.74 0.89
C TRP A 48 0.73 -9.03 1.36
N GLU A 49 -0.03 -10.05 1.75
CA GLU A 49 0.53 -11.38 2.09
C GLU A 49 1.38 -11.95 0.93
N GLY A 50 0.89 -11.83 -0.31
CA GLY A 50 1.64 -12.25 -1.49
C GLY A 50 2.90 -11.42 -1.75
N VAL A 51 2.91 -10.14 -1.39
CA VAL A 51 4.12 -9.30 -1.42
C VAL A 51 5.10 -9.75 -0.34
N GLN A 52 4.64 -10.00 0.88
CA GLN A 52 5.47 -10.46 1.99
C GLN A 52 6.18 -11.78 1.66
N GLU A 53 5.44 -12.73 1.09
CA GLU A 53 6.01 -14.01 0.68
C GLU A 53 7.12 -13.83 -0.36
N LYS A 54 6.89 -13.03 -1.41
CA LYS A 54 7.88 -12.76 -2.46
C LYS A 54 9.13 -12.08 -1.91
N LEU A 55 8.97 -11.10 -1.03
CA LEU A 55 10.10 -10.40 -0.40
C LEU A 55 10.86 -11.31 0.57
N GLY A 56 10.15 -12.18 1.30
CA GLY A 56 10.76 -13.17 2.20
C GLY A 56 11.59 -14.24 1.49
N GLN A 57 11.32 -14.50 0.21
CA GLN A 57 12.09 -15.42 -0.63
C GLN A 57 13.38 -14.81 -1.19
N LEU A 58 13.61 -13.50 -1.03
CA LEU A 58 14.80 -12.86 -1.58
C LEU A 58 16.07 -13.32 -0.83
N PRO A 59 17.22 -13.48 -1.53
CA PRO A 59 18.45 -13.94 -0.89
C PRO A 59 18.94 -13.01 0.22
N LEU A 60 19.07 -13.54 1.43
CA LEU A 60 19.55 -12.79 2.59
C LEU A 60 20.99 -12.30 2.43
N THR A 61 21.79 -12.91 1.55
CA THR A 61 23.18 -12.54 1.28
C THR A 61 23.31 -11.33 0.34
N SER A 62 22.32 -11.05 -0.51
CA SER A 62 22.33 -9.88 -1.41
C SER A 62 22.06 -8.59 -0.63
N GLY A 63 22.94 -7.60 -0.84
CA GLY A 63 22.77 -6.26 -0.24
C GLY A 63 21.55 -5.54 -0.80
N GLU A 64 21.33 -5.65 -2.10
CA GLU A 64 20.24 -5.06 -2.86
C GLU A 64 18.89 -5.62 -2.41
N ALA A 65 18.80 -6.95 -2.25
CA ALA A 65 17.59 -7.61 -1.73
C ALA A 65 17.19 -7.10 -0.34
N ARG A 66 18.17 -6.98 0.57
CA ARG A 66 17.93 -6.44 1.92
C ARG A 66 17.55 -4.97 1.88
N ALA A 67 18.21 -4.17 1.04
CA ALA A 67 17.89 -2.76 0.88
C ALA A 67 16.47 -2.56 0.36
N PHE A 68 16.06 -3.33 -0.64
CA PHE A 68 14.71 -3.29 -1.20
C PHE A 68 13.64 -3.72 -0.18
N SER A 69 13.87 -4.83 0.53
CA SER A 69 12.95 -5.31 1.57
C SER A 69 12.78 -4.28 2.69
N ARG A 70 13.88 -3.66 3.14
CA ARG A 70 13.83 -2.59 4.14
C ARG A 70 13.11 -1.35 3.63
N PHE A 71 13.34 -0.96 2.38
CA PHE A 71 12.63 0.17 1.76
C PHE A 71 11.11 -0.05 1.78
N PHE A 72 10.67 -1.24 1.36
CA PHE A 72 9.24 -1.57 1.28
C PHE A 72 8.60 -1.75 2.65
N PHE A 73 9.24 -2.46 3.58
CA PHE A 73 8.63 -2.72 4.90
C PHE A 73 8.74 -1.55 5.87
N SER A 74 9.79 -0.72 5.80
CA SER A 74 9.91 0.45 6.70
C SER A 74 8.86 1.54 6.42
N GLY A 75 8.33 1.58 5.19
CA GLY A 75 7.26 2.49 4.81
C GLY A 75 5.85 1.92 4.98
N ALA A 76 5.73 0.61 5.27
CA ALA A 76 4.45 -0.08 5.29
C ALA A 76 3.68 0.20 6.58
N ASN A 77 2.42 0.61 6.44
CA ASN A 77 1.51 0.85 7.56
C ASN A 77 0.13 0.27 7.23
N GLU A 78 -0.48 -0.35 8.22
CA GLU A 78 -1.89 -0.77 8.16
C GLU A 78 -2.79 0.45 8.35
N CYS A 79 -3.85 0.54 7.54
CA CYS A 79 -4.79 1.65 7.52
C CYS A 79 -6.23 1.15 7.47
N GLU A 80 -7.14 1.95 8.00
CA GLU A 80 -8.58 1.73 7.98
C GLU A 80 -9.27 2.98 7.40
N PRO A 81 -10.27 2.83 6.51
CA PRO A 81 -11.05 3.97 6.06
C PRO A 81 -11.82 4.60 7.23
N ASP A 82 -11.89 5.92 7.28
CA ASP A 82 -12.76 6.59 8.24
C ASP A 82 -14.25 6.53 7.81
N LYS A 83 -15.14 7.07 8.64
CA LYS A 83 -16.60 7.08 8.39
C LYS A 83 -17.00 7.76 7.08
N GLN A 84 -16.14 8.58 6.50
CA GLN A 84 -16.37 9.26 5.21
C GLN A 84 -15.69 8.54 4.04
N GLY A 85 -15.00 7.42 4.28
CA GLY A 85 -14.31 6.65 3.25
C GLY A 85 -12.99 7.29 2.80
N ARG A 86 -12.32 8.01 3.69
CA ARG A 86 -10.95 8.53 3.49
C ARG A 86 -9.93 7.66 4.21
#